data_AF-A0A2W5YPA6-F1
#
_entry.id   AF-A0A2W5YPA6-F1
#
_cell.length_a   1.000
_cell.length_b   1.000
_cell.length_c   1.000
_cell.angle_alpha   90.00
_cell.angle_beta   90.00
_cell.angle_gamma   90.00
#
_symmetry.space_group_name_H-M   'P 1'
#
loop_
_entity.id
_entity.type
_entity.pdbx_description
1 polymer ?
#
loop_
_entity_poly.entity_id
_entity_poly.type
_entity_poly.pdbx_seq_one_letter_code
_entity_poly.pdbx_strand_id
1 'polypeptide(L)'
;MGASPSFELNHGALARDPRAAELAAALDLLSPIDSEETFNQYCREACRLWVVNFRNRVGETSARFAELLEQIERRSQSVIKTGWGGVVITLHEAPRVEKFLVIREGGYLALEMHEQKDERLEVQEGAGLILGRRPNDRSLTVEMLKPGAKFHFKPGMEHCLIGTEKLLVFERSIDPKGMDQDLIFIYEPAND
;
A
#
# COMPACT_ATOMS: atom_id res chain seq x y z
N MET A 1 -13.41 26.01 0.52
CA MET A 1 -12.35 25.06 0.15
C MET A 1 -11.58 24.78 1.43
N GLY A 2 -11.76 23.59 2.02
CA GLY A 2 -10.97 23.19 3.19
C GLY A 2 -9.52 23.00 2.78
N ALA A 3 -8.58 23.24 3.69
CA ALA A 3 -7.18 22.90 3.44
C ALA A 3 -7.04 21.39 3.24
N SER A 4 -6.25 20.97 2.25
CA SER A 4 -5.87 19.57 2.09
C SER A 4 -5.12 19.11 3.34
N PRO A 5 -5.33 17.87 3.82
CA PRO A 5 -4.68 17.38 5.03
C PRO A 5 -3.16 17.28 4.85
N SER A 6 -2.38 17.71 5.84
CA SER A 6 -0.90 17.58 5.79
C SER A 6 -0.43 16.47 6.72
N PHE A 7 0.52 15.65 6.25
CA PHE A 7 1.05 14.49 6.94
C PHE A 7 2.57 14.61 7.04
N GLU A 8 3.06 14.76 8.27
CA GLU A 8 4.47 14.50 8.56
C GLU A 8 4.76 13.01 8.40
N LEU A 9 5.95 12.66 7.95
CA LEU A 9 6.37 11.27 7.80
C LEU A 9 7.32 10.86 8.93
N ASN A 10 7.16 9.63 9.42
CA ASN A 10 8.03 9.06 10.43
C ASN A 10 8.66 7.77 9.90
N HIS A 11 9.93 7.87 9.49
CA HIS A 11 10.71 6.74 8.97
C HIS A 11 11.48 5.99 10.06
N GLY A 12 11.24 6.28 11.34
CA GLY A 12 11.97 5.67 12.45
C GLY A 12 11.82 4.15 12.51
N ALA A 13 10.68 3.60 12.05
CA ALA A 13 10.48 2.15 11.94
C ALA A 13 11.28 1.55 10.77
N LEU A 14 11.25 2.18 9.59
CA LEU A 14 12.08 1.80 8.44
C LEU A 14 13.57 1.83 8.77
N ALA A 15 14.04 2.87 9.46
CA ALA A 15 15.44 3.05 9.85
C ALA A 15 15.97 2.01 10.86
N ARG A 16 15.09 1.20 11.47
CA ARG A 16 15.53 0.09 12.36
C ARG A 16 16.20 -1.04 11.59
N ASP A 17 15.90 -1.20 10.30
CA ASP A 17 16.68 -2.08 9.44
C ASP A 17 17.92 -1.31 8.95
N PRO A 18 19.15 -1.69 9.35
CA PRO A 18 20.36 -0.97 8.93
C PRO A 18 20.52 -0.89 7.42
N ARG A 19 19.97 -1.86 6.67
CA ARG A 19 20.01 -1.87 5.21
C ARG A 19 19.09 -0.81 4.59
N ALA A 20 18.10 -0.33 5.34
CA ALA A 20 17.14 0.68 4.93
C ALA A 20 17.42 2.06 5.53
N ALA A 21 18.47 2.23 6.35
CA ALA A 21 18.76 3.48 7.03
C ALA A 21 19.02 4.64 6.05
N GLU A 22 19.79 4.39 4.97
CA GLU A 22 20.04 5.38 3.92
C GLU A 22 18.75 5.72 3.15
N LEU A 23 17.91 4.72 2.85
CA LEU A 23 16.61 4.91 2.22
C LEU A 23 15.71 5.79 3.11
N ALA A 24 15.64 5.47 4.40
CA ALA A 24 14.85 6.23 5.38
C ALA A 24 15.29 7.70 5.44
N ALA A 25 16.60 7.96 5.52
CA ALA A 25 17.12 9.32 5.55
C ALA A 25 16.82 10.10 4.25
N ALA A 26 16.88 9.43 3.10
CA ALA A 26 16.55 10.07 1.82
C ALA A 26 15.05 10.38 1.69
N LEU A 27 14.17 9.50 2.20
CA LEU A 27 12.73 9.70 2.18
C LEU A 27 12.24 10.74 3.19
N ASP A 28 12.95 10.92 4.31
CA ASP A 28 12.65 11.94 5.32
C ASP A 28 12.68 13.36 4.73
N LEU A 29 13.58 13.60 3.76
CA LEU A 29 13.69 14.88 3.03
C LEU A 29 12.48 15.22 2.16
N LEU A 30 11.56 14.27 1.95
CA LEU A 30 10.34 14.44 1.18
C LEU A 30 9.10 14.66 2.08
N SER A 31 9.28 14.74 3.41
CA SER A 31 8.22 15.16 4.34
C SER A 31 8.02 16.68 4.29
N PRO A 32 6.78 17.19 4.45
CA PRO A 32 5.53 16.46 4.59
C PRO A 32 4.88 16.10 3.24
N ILE A 33 3.92 15.18 3.29
CA ILE A 33 2.92 15.00 2.21
C ILE A 33 1.72 15.90 2.53
N ASP A 34 1.47 16.91 1.70
CA ASP A 34 0.45 17.94 1.93
C ASP A 34 -0.44 18.21 0.70
N SER A 35 -0.18 17.51 -0.39
CA SER A 35 -0.93 17.56 -1.63
C SER A 35 -0.85 16.22 -2.37
N GLU A 36 -1.75 16.04 -3.33
CA GLU A 36 -1.68 14.88 -4.22
C GLU A 36 -0.37 14.86 -5.03
N GLU A 37 0.16 16.02 -5.39
CA GLU A 37 1.44 16.14 -6.09
C GLU A 37 2.60 15.64 -5.22
N THR A 38 2.69 16.10 -3.97
CA THR A 38 3.76 15.67 -3.04
C THR A 38 3.60 14.21 -2.64
N PHE A 39 2.37 13.69 -2.54
CA PHE A 39 2.09 12.25 -2.36
C PHE A 39 2.65 11.41 -3.52
N ASN A 40 2.33 11.80 -4.75
CA ASN A 40 2.77 11.07 -5.95
C ASN A 40 4.29 11.18 -6.16
N GLN A 41 4.88 12.34 -5.87
CA GLN A 41 6.34 12.51 -5.85
C GLN A 41 6.97 11.56 -4.84
N TYR A 42 6.46 11.52 -3.61
CA TYR A 42 6.96 10.64 -2.56
C TYR A 42 6.93 9.16 -2.98
N CYS A 43 5.80 8.69 -3.51
CA CYS A 43 5.65 7.29 -3.90
C CYS A 43 6.60 6.89 -5.04
N ARG A 44 6.75 7.74 -6.06
CA ARG A 44 7.71 7.50 -7.15
C ARG A 44 9.15 7.51 -6.68
N GLU A 45 9.52 8.47 -5.83
CA GLU A 45 10.87 8.53 -5.27
C GLU A 45 11.17 7.35 -4.35
N ALA A 46 10.19 6.86 -3.58
CA ALA A 46 10.33 5.63 -2.80
C ALA A 46 10.66 4.44 -3.68
N CYS A 47 9.95 4.24 -4.79
CA CYS A 47 10.26 3.19 -5.76
C CYS A 47 11.66 3.37 -6.38
N ARG A 48 12.03 4.60 -6.77
CA ARG A 48 13.34 4.90 -7.37
C ARG A 48 14.50 4.64 -6.41
N LEU A 49 14.40 5.15 -5.18
CA LEU A 49 15.42 4.99 -4.14
C LEU A 49 15.55 3.54 -3.72
N TRP A 50 14.43 2.80 -3.66
CA TRP A 50 14.46 1.37 -3.36
C TRP A 50 15.37 0.59 -4.31
N VAL A 51 15.27 0.82 -5.62
CA VAL A 51 16.12 0.15 -6.64
C VAL A 51 17.60 0.44 -6.42
N VAL A 52 17.95 1.64 -5.95
CA VAL A 52 19.34 2.01 -5.65
C VAL A 52 19.86 1.27 -4.42
N ASN A 53 19.05 1.19 -3.36
CA ASN A 53 19.41 0.62 -2.07
C ASN A 53 19.35 -0.91 -2.03
N PHE A 54 18.44 -1.53 -2.77
CA PHE A 54 18.16 -2.98 -2.74
C PHE A 54 18.39 -3.64 -4.10
N ARG A 55 19.62 -3.54 -4.62
CA ARG A 55 19.99 -4.11 -5.95
C ARG A 55 19.73 -5.62 -6.07
N ASN A 56 19.83 -6.35 -4.97
CA ASN A 56 19.61 -7.80 -4.94
C ASN A 56 18.16 -8.19 -4.64
N ARG A 57 17.23 -7.21 -4.63
CA ARG A 57 15.84 -7.34 -4.17
C ARG A 57 15.74 -7.76 -2.69
N VAL A 58 14.62 -7.48 -2.06
CA VAL A 58 14.33 -7.87 -0.68
C VAL A 58 13.37 -9.05 -0.64
N GLY A 59 12.42 -9.10 -1.55
CA GLY A 59 11.42 -10.15 -1.61
C GLY A 59 11.45 -10.91 -2.93
N GLU A 60 11.22 -12.22 -2.86
CA GLU A 60 10.98 -13.05 -4.02
C GLU A 60 9.48 -13.14 -4.30
N THR A 61 9.14 -13.31 -5.57
CA THR A 61 7.77 -13.66 -6.01
C THR A 61 7.78 -15.03 -6.68
N SER A 62 6.73 -15.80 -6.45
CA SER A 62 6.53 -17.11 -7.06
C SER A 62 5.77 -17.01 -8.38
N ALA A 63 5.49 -18.14 -9.03
CA ALA A 63 4.59 -18.21 -10.18
C ALA A 63 3.19 -17.67 -9.86
N ARG A 64 2.75 -17.78 -8.59
CA ARG A 64 1.44 -17.32 -8.13
C ARG A 64 1.20 -15.84 -8.40
N PHE A 65 2.20 -14.99 -8.15
CA PHE A 65 2.07 -13.56 -8.45
C PHE A 65 1.75 -13.34 -9.93
N ALA A 66 2.49 -14.01 -10.82
CA ALA A 66 2.30 -13.87 -12.26
C ALA A 66 0.93 -14.39 -12.72
N GLU A 67 0.48 -15.52 -12.16
CA GLU A 67 -0.85 -16.09 -12.45
C GLU A 67 -1.99 -15.16 -12.02
N LEU A 68 -1.92 -14.58 -10.82
CA LEU A 68 -2.94 -13.65 -10.34
C LEU A 68 -2.95 -12.35 -11.14
N LEU A 69 -1.76 -11.84 -11.49
CA LEU A 69 -1.63 -10.66 -12.34
C LEU A 69 -2.20 -10.91 -13.74
N GLU A 70 -1.97 -12.09 -14.31
CA GLU A 70 -2.55 -12.49 -15.58
C GLU A 70 -4.08 -12.58 -15.53
N GLN A 71 -4.65 -13.10 -14.44
CA GLN A 71 -6.10 -13.10 -14.23
C GLN A 71 -6.69 -11.69 -14.26
N ILE A 72 -6.01 -10.72 -13.61
CA ILE A 72 -6.38 -9.30 -13.61
C ILE A 72 -6.32 -8.73 -15.04
N GLU A 73 -5.22 -8.98 -15.76
CA GLU A 73 -5.04 -8.46 -17.13
C GLU A 73 -6.07 -9.00 -18.11
N ARG A 74 -6.46 -10.27 -17.96
CA ARG A 74 -7.52 -10.91 -18.75
C ARG A 74 -8.93 -10.47 -18.35
N ARG A 75 -9.09 -9.67 -17.29
CA ARG A 75 -10.40 -9.28 -16.71
C ARG A 75 -11.28 -10.49 -16.43
N SER A 76 -10.71 -11.50 -15.78
CA SER A 76 -11.44 -12.71 -15.38
C SER A 76 -12.55 -12.37 -14.38
N GLN A 77 -13.43 -13.33 -14.06
CA GLN A 77 -14.44 -13.11 -13.03
C GLN A 77 -13.77 -12.81 -11.67
N SER A 78 -14.38 -11.92 -10.87
CA SER A 78 -13.93 -11.57 -9.52
C SER A 78 -12.58 -10.85 -9.45
N VAL A 79 -12.23 -10.06 -10.46
CA VAL A 79 -11.04 -9.18 -10.43
C VAL A 79 -11.40 -7.72 -10.63
N ILE A 80 -10.59 -6.82 -10.06
CA ILE A 80 -10.66 -5.38 -10.29
C ILE A 80 -9.30 -4.94 -10.84
N LYS A 81 -9.26 -4.42 -12.07
CA LYS A 81 -8.02 -3.92 -12.69
C LYS A 81 -7.82 -2.44 -12.35
N THR A 82 -6.60 -2.08 -11.96
CA THR A 82 -6.20 -0.71 -11.58
C THR A 82 -4.91 -0.32 -12.29
N GLY A 83 -4.50 0.95 -12.18
CA GLY A 83 -3.23 1.43 -12.73
C GLY A 83 -1.99 0.81 -12.03
N TRP A 84 -2.09 0.54 -10.74
CA TRP A 84 -1.01 -0.05 -9.94
C TRP A 84 -0.92 -1.59 -10.03
N GLY A 85 -1.89 -2.25 -10.66
CA GLY A 85 -2.00 -3.70 -10.73
C GLY A 85 -3.45 -4.14 -10.66
N GLY A 86 -3.87 -4.64 -9.51
CA GLY A 86 -5.29 -4.88 -9.25
C GLY A 86 -5.57 -5.81 -8.08
N VAL A 87 -6.82 -6.24 -8.04
CA VAL A 87 -7.39 -7.06 -6.96
C VAL A 87 -7.92 -8.37 -7.54
N VAL A 88 -7.67 -9.49 -6.86
CA VAL A 88 -8.37 -10.76 -7.09
C VAL A 88 -9.18 -11.11 -5.85
N ILE A 89 -10.50 -11.11 -5.97
CA ILE A 89 -11.43 -11.41 -4.87
C ILE A 89 -11.58 -12.93 -4.75
N THR A 90 -11.26 -13.48 -3.58
CA THR A 90 -11.35 -14.93 -3.31
C THR A 90 -12.55 -15.30 -2.47
N LEU A 91 -13.08 -14.38 -1.66
CA LEU A 91 -14.32 -14.54 -0.91
C LEU A 91 -15.10 -13.23 -0.91
N HIS A 92 -16.39 -13.30 -1.19
CA HIS A 92 -17.30 -12.17 -1.05
C HIS A 92 -18.62 -12.66 -0.46
N GLU A 93 -18.68 -12.70 0.87
CA GLU A 93 -19.83 -13.17 1.64
C GLU A 93 -20.12 -12.19 2.77
N ALA A 94 -21.05 -11.25 2.54
CA ALA A 94 -21.29 -10.14 3.46
C ALA A 94 -21.44 -10.58 4.93
N PRO A 95 -20.74 -9.93 5.88
CA PRO A 95 -19.85 -8.78 5.68
C PRO A 95 -18.38 -9.17 5.39
N ARG A 96 -18.06 -10.44 5.16
CA ARG A 96 -16.69 -10.92 4.98
C ARG A 96 -16.23 -10.77 3.53
N VAL A 97 -15.04 -10.19 3.36
CA VAL A 97 -14.35 -10.12 2.08
C VAL A 97 -12.92 -10.63 2.25
N GLU A 98 -12.46 -11.43 1.29
CA GLU A 98 -11.05 -11.81 1.18
C GLU A 98 -10.58 -11.53 -0.23
N LYS A 99 -9.40 -10.90 -0.35
CA LYS A 99 -8.83 -10.50 -1.63
C LYS A 99 -7.31 -10.54 -1.62
N PHE A 100 -6.73 -10.78 -2.79
CA PHE A 100 -5.33 -10.50 -3.05
C PHE A 100 -5.20 -9.10 -3.67
N LEU A 101 -4.34 -8.28 -3.07
CA LEU A 101 -3.82 -7.08 -3.71
C LEU A 101 -2.54 -7.49 -4.46
N VAL A 102 -2.58 -7.35 -5.79
CA VAL A 102 -1.49 -7.72 -6.69
C VAL A 102 -0.87 -6.43 -7.21
N ILE A 103 0.18 -5.96 -6.53
CA ILE A 103 0.78 -4.66 -6.79
C ILE A 103 2.02 -4.86 -7.65
N ARG A 104 2.04 -4.17 -8.80
CA ARG A 104 3.20 -4.19 -9.72
C ARG A 104 4.39 -3.48 -9.07
N GLU A 105 5.60 -3.85 -9.48
CA GLU A 105 6.79 -3.07 -9.17
C GLU A 105 6.61 -1.63 -9.69
N GLY A 106 6.77 -0.65 -8.80
CA GLY A 106 6.51 0.77 -9.06
C GLY A 106 5.06 1.21 -8.80
N GLY A 107 4.11 0.29 -8.60
CA GLY A 107 2.71 0.60 -8.34
C GLY A 107 2.43 0.97 -6.89
N TYR A 108 1.48 1.87 -6.66
CA TYR A 108 1.04 2.26 -5.33
C TYR A 108 -0.47 2.51 -5.28
N LEU A 109 -1.07 2.21 -4.15
CA LEU A 109 -2.47 2.48 -3.87
C LEU A 109 -2.64 3.95 -3.49
N ALA A 110 -3.87 4.43 -3.45
CA ALA A 110 -4.16 5.75 -2.88
C ALA A 110 -3.76 5.82 -1.39
N LEU A 111 -3.53 7.04 -0.91
CA LEU A 111 -3.65 7.31 0.52
C LEU A 111 -5.12 7.40 0.85
N GLU A 112 -5.60 6.44 1.65
CA GLU A 112 -7.01 6.24 1.87
C GLU A 112 -7.32 5.80 3.30
N MET A 113 -8.60 5.83 3.66
CA MET A 113 -9.12 5.22 4.87
C MET A 113 -10.50 4.63 4.62
N HIS A 114 -10.90 3.72 5.49
CA HIS A 114 -12.24 3.13 5.49
C HIS A 114 -13.07 3.65 6.67
N GLU A 115 -14.31 4.07 6.46
CA GLU A 115 -15.18 4.54 7.55
C GLU A 115 -15.64 3.42 8.50
N GLN A 116 -15.79 2.18 8.00
CA GLN A 116 -16.43 1.08 8.73
C GLN A 116 -15.71 -0.26 8.59
N LYS A 117 -14.92 -0.46 7.53
CA LYS A 117 -14.18 -1.68 7.28
C LYS A 117 -13.08 -1.90 8.33
N ASP A 118 -13.02 -3.11 8.86
CA ASP A 118 -11.91 -3.59 9.70
C ASP A 118 -11.13 -4.63 8.89
N GLU A 119 -9.87 -4.35 8.58
CA GLU A 119 -9.09 -5.15 7.65
C GLU A 119 -7.74 -5.58 8.21
N ARG A 120 -7.32 -6.77 7.79
CA ARG A 120 -6.04 -7.36 8.15
C ARG A 120 -5.28 -7.70 6.89
N LEU A 121 -4.07 -7.16 6.79
CA LEU A 121 -3.17 -7.42 5.69
C LEU A 121 -2.08 -8.40 6.13
N GLU A 122 -1.74 -9.33 5.25
CA GLU A 122 -0.59 -10.21 5.38
C GLU A 122 0.20 -10.20 4.08
N VAL A 123 1.46 -9.75 4.14
CA VAL A 123 2.35 -9.78 2.98
C VAL A 123 2.73 -11.22 2.69
N GLN A 124 2.41 -11.70 1.49
CA GLN A 124 2.67 -13.08 1.06
C GLN A 124 3.98 -13.18 0.28
N GLU A 125 4.21 -12.26 -0.66
CA GLU A 125 5.36 -12.29 -1.58
C GLU A 125 5.88 -10.88 -1.85
N GLY A 126 7.15 -10.79 -2.21
CA GLY A 126 7.75 -9.51 -2.60
C GLY A 126 8.04 -8.55 -1.46
N ALA A 127 8.26 -7.29 -1.81
CA ALA A 127 8.59 -6.24 -0.86
C ALA A 127 8.02 -4.88 -1.28
N GLY A 128 7.93 -3.98 -0.32
CA GLY A 128 7.28 -2.69 -0.49
C GLY A 128 7.50 -1.77 0.70
N LEU A 129 6.76 -0.66 0.70
CA LEU A 129 6.57 0.20 1.86
C LEU A 129 5.08 0.30 2.19
N ILE A 130 4.80 0.55 3.47
CA ILE A 130 3.48 0.94 3.92
C ILE A 130 3.58 2.25 4.69
N LEU A 131 2.64 3.14 4.39
CA LEU A 131 2.40 4.35 5.14
C LEU A 131 1.15 4.07 5.97
N GLY A 132 1.17 4.41 7.26
CA GLY A 132 0.01 4.20 8.10
C GLY A 132 0.01 5.06 9.35
N ARG A 133 -1.18 5.49 9.80
CA ARG A 133 -1.37 6.11 11.10
C ARG A 133 -2.73 5.80 11.70
N ARG A 134 -2.88 6.04 13.01
CA ARG A 134 -4.19 5.98 13.66
C ARG A 134 -4.93 7.31 13.52
N PRO A 135 -6.26 7.32 13.66
CA PRO A 135 -7.03 8.55 13.72
C PRO A 135 -6.41 9.53 14.73
N ASN A 136 -6.20 10.77 14.31
CA ASN A 136 -5.62 11.88 15.07
C ASN A 136 -4.11 11.83 15.35
N ASP A 137 -3.40 10.77 14.94
CA ASP A 137 -1.94 10.81 14.95
C ASP A 137 -1.46 11.85 13.93
N ARG A 138 -0.41 12.61 14.26
CA ARG A 138 0.10 13.65 13.36
C ARG A 138 0.83 13.09 12.15
N SER A 139 1.57 11.99 12.33
CA SER A 139 2.51 11.49 11.34
C SER A 139 2.10 10.14 10.77
N LEU A 140 2.33 9.93 9.47
CA LEU A 140 2.31 8.60 8.85
C LEU A 140 3.62 7.88 9.18
N THR A 141 3.50 6.72 9.83
CA THR A 141 4.66 5.84 10.01
C THR A 141 4.96 5.15 8.69
N VAL A 142 6.24 5.10 8.32
CA VAL A 142 6.71 4.41 7.12
C VAL A 142 7.42 3.13 7.55
N GLU A 143 6.92 1.99 7.09
CA GLU A 143 7.46 0.67 7.41
C GLU A 143 7.76 -0.14 6.15
N MET A 144 8.76 -1.02 6.24
CA MET A 144 9.08 -1.97 5.18
C MET A 144 8.09 -3.13 5.18
N LEU A 145 7.53 -3.44 4.02
CA LEU A 145 6.77 -4.65 3.76
C LEU A 145 7.70 -5.77 3.31
N LYS A 146 7.60 -6.93 3.98
CA LYS A 146 8.30 -8.17 3.64
C LYS A 146 7.40 -9.36 3.94
N PRO A 147 7.64 -10.55 3.34
CA PRO A 147 6.79 -11.72 3.56
C PRO A 147 6.62 -12.05 5.05
N GLY A 148 5.38 -12.30 5.45
CA GLY A 148 4.98 -12.57 6.84
C GLY A 148 4.68 -11.33 7.68
N ALA A 149 4.93 -10.11 7.18
CA ALA A 149 4.50 -8.88 7.85
C ALA A 149 2.97 -8.80 7.90
N LYS A 150 2.43 -8.32 9.04
CA LYS A 150 0.98 -8.27 9.31
C LYS A 150 0.58 -6.90 9.82
N PHE A 151 -0.53 -6.40 9.29
CA PHE A 151 -1.09 -5.11 9.68
C PHE A 151 -2.59 -5.29 9.97
N HIS A 152 -3.09 -4.48 10.91
CA HIS A 152 -4.51 -4.41 11.24
C HIS A 152 -4.94 -2.96 11.15
N PHE A 153 -5.67 -2.63 10.09
CA PHE A 153 -6.26 -1.32 9.90
C PHE A 153 -7.69 -1.35 10.40
N LYS A 154 -7.92 -0.57 11.46
CA LYS A 154 -9.26 -0.33 12.01
C LYS A 154 -9.92 0.81 11.24
N PRO A 155 -11.25 0.92 11.30
CA PRO A 155 -11.97 2.05 10.73
C PRO A 155 -11.34 3.41 11.10
N GLY A 156 -11.19 4.27 10.10
CA GLY A 156 -10.59 5.60 10.19
C GLY A 156 -9.06 5.65 10.17
N MET A 157 -8.36 4.52 10.11
CA MET A 157 -6.89 4.53 9.94
C MET A 157 -6.52 4.89 8.50
N GLU A 158 -5.73 5.94 8.33
CA GLU A 158 -5.18 6.28 7.01
C GLU A 158 -3.98 5.39 6.68
N HIS A 159 -3.94 4.88 5.44
CA HIS A 159 -2.84 4.06 4.98
C HIS A 159 -2.66 4.08 3.45
N CYS A 160 -1.48 3.67 3.00
CA CYS A 160 -1.13 3.49 1.59
C CYS A 160 -0.08 2.38 1.47
N LEU A 161 -0.22 1.52 0.46
CA LEU A 161 0.79 0.52 0.10
C LEU A 161 1.53 0.93 -1.17
N ILE A 162 2.86 0.81 -1.14
CA ILE A 162 3.77 1.08 -2.25
C ILE A 162 4.51 -0.21 -2.59
N GLY A 163 4.26 -0.76 -3.78
CA GLY A 163 4.98 -1.90 -4.33
C GLY A 163 6.32 -1.47 -4.92
N THR A 164 7.33 -1.27 -4.07
CA THR A 164 8.69 -0.96 -4.53
C THR A 164 9.34 -2.13 -5.29
N GLU A 165 8.87 -3.35 -5.00
CA GLU A 165 9.02 -4.54 -5.84
C GLU A 165 7.62 -5.05 -6.23
N LYS A 166 7.56 -6.14 -7.02
CA LYS A 166 6.30 -6.89 -7.18
C LYS A 166 5.84 -7.33 -5.79
N LEU A 167 4.64 -6.97 -5.38
CA LEU A 167 4.18 -7.15 -4.01
C LEU A 167 2.81 -7.84 -4.00
N LEU A 168 2.72 -8.97 -3.29
CA LEU A 168 1.49 -9.71 -3.09
C LEU A 168 1.05 -9.61 -1.64
N VAL A 169 -0.14 -9.04 -1.42
CA VAL A 169 -0.73 -8.92 -0.08
C VAL A 169 -2.06 -9.64 -0.06
N PHE A 170 -2.28 -10.46 0.96
CA PHE A 170 -3.59 -11.04 1.23
C PHE A 170 -4.31 -10.19 2.26
N GLU A 171 -5.53 -9.79 1.93
CA GLU A 171 -6.43 -9.04 2.80
C GLU A 171 -7.58 -9.94 3.27
N ARG A 172 -7.89 -9.85 4.55
CA ARG A 172 -9.17 -10.30 5.12
C ARG A 172 -9.85 -9.14 5.82
N SER A 173 -11.12 -8.92 5.54
CA SER A 173 -11.86 -7.79 6.08
C SER A 173 -13.30 -8.13 6.47
N ILE A 174 -13.80 -7.35 7.43
CA ILE A 174 -15.22 -7.20 7.72
C ILE A 174 -15.63 -5.86 7.12
N ASP A 175 -16.46 -5.92 6.07
CA ASP A 175 -16.93 -4.81 5.26
C ASP A 175 -18.47 -4.77 5.29
N PRO A 176 -19.07 -3.97 6.20
CA PRO A 176 -20.52 -3.88 6.35
C PRO A 176 -21.23 -3.18 5.18
N LYS A 177 -20.57 -2.25 4.47
CA LYS A 177 -21.16 -1.55 3.32
C LYS A 177 -20.98 -2.34 2.02
N GLY A 178 -19.97 -3.19 1.97
CA GLY A 178 -19.66 -4.08 0.86
C GLY A 178 -18.71 -3.45 -0.15
N MET A 179 -17.62 -4.17 -0.44
CA MET A 179 -16.53 -3.87 -1.37
C MET A 179 -16.28 -2.38 -1.61
N ASP A 180 -15.57 -1.77 -0.65
CA ASP A 180 -14.95 -0.45 -0.79
C ASP A 180 -15.98 0.72 -0.93
N GLN A 181 -17.26 0.49 -0.64
CA GLN A 181 -18.28 1.56 -0.58
C GLN A 181 -18.09 2.56 0.56
N ASP A 182 -17.22 2.25 1.53
CA ASP A 182 -16.88 3.11 2.66
C ASP A 182 -15.48 3.74 2.53
N LEU A 183 -14.87 3.61 1.35
CA LEU A 183 -13.53 4.08 1.07
C LEU A 183 -13.52 5.59 0.85
N ILE A 184 -12.59 6.27 1.51
CA ILE A 184 -12.37 7.71 1.39
C ILE A 184 -10.94 7.92 0.87
N PHE A 185 -10.85 8.43 -0.35
CA PHE A 185 -9.58 8.85 -0.93
C PHE A 185 -9.13 10.20 -0.37
N ILE A 186 -7.87 10.24 0.05
CA ILE A 186 -7.21 11.46 0.53
C ILE A 186 -6.32 12.01 -0.58
N TYR A 187 -5.45 11.15 -1.12
CA TYR A 187 -4.64 11.43 -2.31
C TYR A 187 -4.60 10.21 -3.22
N GLU A 188 -4.88 10.43 -4.51
CA GLU A 188 -4.94 9.34 -5.48
C GLU A 188 -3.63 9.22 -6.27
N PRO A 189 -3.27 8.01 -6.75
CA PRO A 189 -2.18 7.85 -7.70
C PRO A 189 -2.48 8.64 -8.98
N ALA A 190 -1.47 9.33 -9.49
CA ALA A 190 -1.57 10.02 -10.77
C ALA A 190 -1.83 8.98 -11.87
N ASN A 191 -2.81 9.25 -12.72
CA ASN A 191 -3.03 8.47 -13.94
C ASN A 191 -1.94 8.89 -14.94
N ASP A 192 -0.93 8.04 -15.13
CA ASP A 192 0.03 8.16 -16.24
C ASP A 192 -0.62 7.87 -17.60
#